data_AF-A0A9P8K209-F1
#
_entry.id   AF-A0A9P8K209-F1
#
_cell.length_a   1.000
_cell.length_b   1.000
_cell.length_c   1.000
_cell.angle_alpha   90.00
_cell.angle_beta   90.00
_cell.angle_gamma   90.00
#
_symmetry.space_group_name_H-M   'P 1'
#
loop_
_entity.id
_entity.type
_entity.pdbx_description
1 polymer ?
#
loop_
_entity_poly.entity_id
_entity_poly.type
_entity_poly.pdbx_seq_one_letter_code
_entity_poly.pdbx_strand_id
1 'polypeptide(L)'
;MDGGYMWEAWNETCYIEPQSGRYCNEIIDGFTEVEDIYHMPQDELCSYCYTKFWQMLQASQYSAFDATHDPYSIEHINKHCKLHILTEAPPPVIPPKAPEEPFCLSNVYHTTQEGDTCTSLSKTYNVSSYALFEANKENIYGPCQDANAIPAGRKFCIPLPCDIYEIQPDDLCITIQYSQKIRGRGTKYWKHGLCISTRWWIRRCL
;
A
#
# COMPACT_ATOMS: atom_id res chain seq x y z
N MET A 1 -16.30 -14.05 4.37
CA MET A 1 -17.10 -13.59 5.52
C MET A 1 -17.53 -12.16 5.19
N ASP A 2 -18.32 -11.98 4.13
CA ASP A 2 -18.34 -10.68 3.45
C ASP A 2 -19.65 -9.92 3.69
N GLY A 3 -20.68 -10.61 4.22
CA GLY A 3 -21.99 -10.03 4.49
C GLY A 3 -22.00 -8.92 5.53
N GLY A 4 -21.19 -9.04 6.59
CA GLY A 4 -21.10 -8.02 7.65
C GLY A 4 -20.50 -6.71 7.14
N TYR A 5 -19.39 -6.79 6.40
CA TYR A 5 -18.76 -5.64 5.75
C TYR A 5 -19.68 -4.98 4.72
N MET A 6 -20.39 -5.77 3.89
CA MET A 6 -21.36 -5.23 2.93
C MET A 6 -22.51 -4.51 3.62
N TRP A 7 -23.04 -5.07 4.72
CA TRP A 7 -24.11 -4.45 5.48
C TRP A 7 -23.67 -3.14 6.13
N GLU A 8 -22.48 -3.12 6.74
CA GLU A 8 -21.99 -1.91 7.38
C GLU A 8 -21.71 -0.80 6.36
N ALA A 9 -21.06 -1.13 5.23
CA ALA A 9 -20.88 -0.17 4.15
C ALA A 9 -22.22 0.38 3.61
N TRP A 10 -23.26 -0.45 3.55
CA TRP A 10 -24.61 0.01 3.20
C TRP A 10 -25.19 0.96 4.26
N ASN A 11 -25.02 0.64 5.55
CA ASN A 11 -25.50 1.46 6.66
C ASN A 11 -24.80 2.82 6.69
N GLU A 12 -23.46 2.83 6.57
CA GLU A 12 -22.61 4.01 6.44
C GLU A 12 -22.90 4.82 5.17
N THR A 13 -23.56 4.25 4.15
CA THR A 13 -23.98 5.02 2.98
C THR A 13 -25.40 5.58 3.07
N CYS A 14 -26.27 4.96 3.87
CA CYS A 14 -27.72 5.19 3.85
C CYS A 14 -28.27 5.97 5.06
N TYR A 15 -27.42 6.54 5.92
CA TYR A 15 -27.87 7.37 7.03
C TYR A 15 -28.28 8.78 6.58
N ILE A 16 -29.34 9.30 7.19
CA ILE A 16 -30.06 10.51 6.76
C ILE A 16 -30.03 11.55 7.86
N GLU A 17 -29.88 12.82 7.50
CA GLU A 17 -30.04 13.93 8.42
C GLU A 17 -31.53 14.15 8.76
N PRO A 18 -31.94 14.10 10.04
CA PRO A 18 -33.36 14.18 10.41
C PRO A 18 -34.07 15.48 10.03
N GLN A 19 -33.32 16.59 9.91
CA GLN A 19 -33.90 17.91 9.65
C GLN A 19 -34.18 18.13 8.17
N SER A 20 -33.24 17.79 7.29
CA SER A 20 -33.38 17.97 5.85
C SER A 20 -33.97 16.76 5.13
N GLY A 21 -33.87 15.56 5.71
CA GLY A 21 -34.22 14.32 5.06
C GLY A 21 -33.25 13.90 3.94
N ARG A 22 -32.10 14.57 3.82
CA ARG A 22 -31.06 14.26 2.82
C ARG A 22 -30.09 13.21 3.35
N TYR A 23 -29.51 12.44 2.43
CA TYR A 23 -28.46 11.49 2.77
C TYR A 23 -27.22 12.22 3.25
N CYS A 24 -26.63 11.74 4.34
CA CYS A 24 -25.52 12.43 4.96
C CYS A 24 -24.26 12.45 4.09
N ASN A 25 -24.05 11.43 3.25
CA ASN A 25 -22.93 11.44 2.30
C ASN A 25 -23.08 12.56 1.25
N GLU A 26 -24.30 12.93 0.85
CA GLU A 26 -24.54 14.06 -0.05
C GLU A 26 -24.29 15.41 0.66
N ILE A 27 -24.54 15.48 1.97
CA ILE A 27 -24.24 16.67 2.78
C ILE A 27 -22.73 16.82 2.96
N ILE A 28 -22.03 15.73 3.31
CA ILE A 28 -20.58 15.71 3.54
C ILE A 28 -19.81 15.96 2.23
N ASP A 29 -20.28 15.47 1.09
CA ASP A 29 -19.68 15.77 -0.23
C ASP A 29 -19.69 17.28 -0.55
N GLY A 30 -20.58 18.04 0.09
CA GLY A 30 -20.64 19.50 -0.01
C GLY A 30 -19.79 20.27 0.99
N PHE A 31 -19.02 19.59 1.84
CA PHE A 31 -18.17 20.23 2.85
C PHE A 31 -16.96 20.94 2.22
N THR A 32 -16.39 21.85 3.00
CA THR A 32 -15.20 22.59 2.61
C THR A 32 -14.00 21.64 2.52
N GLU A 33 -13.34 21.64 1.37
CA GLU A 33 -12.13 20.85 1.16
C GLU A 33 -10.97 21.44 1.98
N VAL A 34 -10.44 20.66 2.93
CA VAL A 34 -9.36 21.04 3.85
C VAL A 34 -8.33 19.93 3.93
N GLU A 35 -7.09 20.26 4.35
CA GLU A 35 -5.99 19.30 4.44
C GLU A 35 -6.20 18.27 5.55
N ASP A 36 -6.79 18.69 6.66
CA ASP A 36 -7.04 17.85 7.83
C ASP A 36 -8.25 18.34 8.64
N ILE A 37 -8.65 17.50 9.61
CA ILE A 37 -9.79 17.77 10.49
C ILE A 37 -9.64 19.04 11.34
N TYR A 38 -8.41 19.48 11.63
CA TYR A 38 -8.16 20.65 12.48
C TYR A 38 -8.49 21.97 11.78
N HIS A 39 -8.57 21.94 10.44
CA HIS A 39 -8.92 23.09 9.61
C HIS A 39 -10.39 23.10 9.16
N MET A 40 -11.18 22.08 9.52
CA MET A 40 -12.60 22.01 9.15
C MET A 40 -13.41 23.16 9.79
N PRO A 41 -14.34 23.77 9.05
CA PRO A 41 -15.33 24.68 9.61
C PRO A 41 -16.09 24.05 10.77
N GLN A 42 -16.33 24.84 11.83
CA GLN A 42 -16.93 24.34 13.07
C GLN A 42 -18.34 23.77 12.86
N ASP A 43 -19.13 24.33 11.94
CA ASP A 43 -20.48 23.88 11.60
C ASP A 43 -20.48 22.56 10.81
N GLU A 44 -19.46 22.32 9.98
CA GLU A 44 -19.26 21.04 9.29
C GLU A 44 -18.73 19.97 10.24
N LEU A 45 -17.70 20.30 11.03
CA LEU A 45 -17.09 19.43 12.04
C LEU A 45 -18.13 18.93 13.06
N CYS A 46 -19.05 19.81 13.48
CA CYS A 46 -20.08 19.49 14.46
C CYS A 46 -21.44 19.20 13.84
N SER A 47 -21.51 19.05 12.52
CA SER A 47 -22.75 18.68 11.83
C SER A 47 -23.27 17.33 12.31
N TYR A 48 -24.58 17.13 12.18
CA TYR A 48 -25.20 15.84 12.50
C TYR A 48 -24.54 14.71 11.69
N CYS A 49 -24.37 14.92 10.39
CA CYS A 49 -23.84 13.90 9.49
C CYS A 49 -22.41 13.50 9.83
N TYR A 50 -21.52 14.47 10.05
CA TYR A 50 -20.13 14.17 10.35
C TYR A 50 -19.98 13.46 11.70
N THR A 51 -20.63 13.98 12.75
CA THR A 51 -20.55 13.38 14.08
C THR A 51 -21.23 12.00 14.13
N LYS A 52 -22.29 11.80 13.34
CA LYS A 52 -22.97 10.51 13.23
C LYS A 52 -22.12 9.46 12.54
N PHE A 53 -21.36 9.83 11.51
CA PHE A 53 -20.41 8.94 10.84
C PHE A 53 -19.42 8.32 11.84
N TRP A 54 -18.79 9.13 12.67
CA TRP A 54 -17.85 8.66 13.70
C TRP A 54 -18.49 7.76 14.76
N GLN A 55 -19.77 7.96 15.08
CA GLN A 55 -20.50 7.06 15.97
C GLN A 55 -20.80 5.71 15.30
N MET A 56 -21.08 5.71 14.00
CA MET A 56 -21.38 4.50 13.24
C MET A 56 -20.14 3.63 13.07
N LEU A 57 -18.98 4.24 12.77
CA LEU A 57 -17.71 3.52 12.70
C LEU A 57 -17.41 2.73 14.00
N GLN A 58 -17.86 3.23 15.15
CA GLN A 58 -17.61 2.57 16.42
C GLN A 58 -18.72 1.62 16.86
N ALA A 59 -19.86 1.61 16.16
CA ALA A 59 -20.97 0.73 16.51
C ALA A 59 -20.76 -0.71 16.01
N SER A 60 -19.78 -0.92 15.13
CA SER A 60 -19.65 -2.17 14.37
C SER A 60 -18.22 -2.68 14.34
N GLN A 61 -18.06 -3.99 14.52
CA GLN A 61 -16.82 -4.75 14.31
C GLN A 61 -16.48 -4.94 12.81
N TYR A 62 -17.35 -4.47 11.91
CA TYR A 62 -17.21 -4.57 10.46
C TYR A 62 -16.96 -3.21 9.79
N SER A 63 -16.86 -2.13 10.56
CA SER A 63 -16.51 -0.81 10.04
C SER A 63 -15.04 -0.73 9.63
N ALA A 64 -14.68 0.31 8.89
CA ALA A 64 -13.31 0.61 8.51
C ALA A 64 -12.55 1.42 9.58
N PHE A 65 -12.92 1.32 10.86
CA PHE A 65 -12.31 2.09 11.95
C PHE A 65 -10.83 1.77 12.13
N ASP A 66 -9.97 2.79 12.06
CA ASP A 66 -8.55 2.71 12.32
C ASP A 66 -8.26 3.06 13.79
N ALA A 67 -8.07 2.03 14.61
CA ALA A 67 -7.75 2.16 16.03
C ALA A 67 -6.43 2.91 16.31
N THR A 68 -5.60 3.19 15.32
CA THR A 68 -4.34 3.95 15.48
C THR A 68 -4.50 5.44 15.21
N HIS A 69 -5.34 5.85 14.26
CA HIS A 69 -5.46 7.26 13.84
C HIS A 69 -6.81 7.89 14.21
N ASP A 70 -7.91 7.14 14.07
CA ASP A 70 -9.27 7.66 14.29
C ASP A 70 -9.55 8.18 15.71
N PRO A 71 -8.98 7.60 16.80
CA PRO A 71 -9.16 8.15 18.14
C PRO A 71 -8.77 9.63 18.26
N TYR A 72 -7.70 10.07 17.57
CA TYR A 72 -7.27 11.47 17.59
C TYR A 72 -8.29 12.42 16.94
N SER A 73 -8.91 11.99 15.84
CA SER A 73 -9.97 12.74 15.17
C SER A 73 -11.20 12.86 16.07
N ILE A 74 -11.59 11.79 16.74
CA ILE A 74 -12.75 11.79 17.63
C ILE A 74 -12.50 12.62 18.89
N GLU A 75 -11.29 12.58 19.47
CA GLU A 75 -10.92 13.45 20.58
C GLU A 75 -11.02 14.93 20.20
N HIS A 76 -10.59 15.29 18.98
CA HIS A 76 -10.75 16.64 18.45
C HIS A 76 -12.23 17.03 18.35
N ILE A 77 -13.08 16.17 17.77
CA ILE A 77 -14.53 16.41 17.67
C ILE A 77 -15.16 16.54 19.05
N ASN A 78 -14.86 15.64 19.98
CA ASN A 78 -15.40 15.67 21.35
C ASN A 78 -15.08 16.99 22.05
N LYS A 79 -13.84 17.46 21.91
CA LYS A 79 -13.38 18.73 22.49
C LYS A 79 -14.09 19.94 21.86
N HIS A 80 -14.16 20.01 20.54
CA HIS A 80 -14.66 21.19 19.82
C HIS A 80 -16.19 21.23 19.74
N CYS A 81 -16.83 20.08 19.60
CA CYS A 81 -18.29 19.95 19.52
C CYS A 81 -18.95 19.70 20.88
N LYS A 82 -18.17 19.56 21.96
CA LYS A 82 -18.64 19.25 23.31
C LYS A 82 -19.46 17.95 23.34
N LEU A 83 -18.95 16.94 22.64
CA LEU A 83 -19.53 15.61 22.54
C LEU A 83 -18.74 14.59 23.35
N HIS A 84 -19.34 13.41 23.53
CA HIS A 84 -18.75 12.25 24.19
C HIS A 84 -18.93 11.01 23.32
N ILE A 85 -18.48 11.10 22.08
CA ILE A 85 -18.35 9.95 21.19
C ILE A 85 -17.23 9.07 21.78
N LEU A 86 -17.42 7.75 21.74
CA LEU A 86 -16.36 6.81 22.17
C LEU A 86 -15.12 7.00 21.29
N THR A 87 -13.96 6.49 21.71
CA THR A 87 -12.72 6.50 20.91
C THR A 87 -12.28 5.09 20.53
N GLU A 88 -13.05 4.07 20.89
CA GLU A 88 -12.73 2.67 20.70
C GLU A 88 -13.90 1.98 19.99
N ALA A 89 -13.62 1.34 18.86
CA ALA A 89 -14.54 0.43 18.20
C ALA A 89 -14.39 -1.00 18.76
N PRO A 90 -15.43 -1.85 18.63
CA PRO A 90 -15.30 -3.28 18.89
C PRO A 90 -14.14 -3.91 18.09
N PRO A 91 -13.45 -4.91 18.66
CA PRO A 91 -12.35 -5.57 17.95
C PRO A 91 -12.88 -6.23 16.66
N PRO A 92 -12.08 -6.26 15.58
CA PRO A 92 -12.49 -6.87 14.33
C PRO A 92 -12.74 -8.37 14.51
N VAL A 93 -13.74 -8.90 13.80
CA VAL A 93 -14.17 -10.31 13.88
C VAL A 93 -13.03 -11.26 13.50
N ILE A 94 -12.26 -10.83 12.49
CA ILE A 94 -11.06 -11.51 12.05
C ILE A 94 -9.90 -10.68 12.59
N PRO A 95 -9.11 -11.21 13.53
CA PRO A 95 -7.95 -10.49 14.02
C PRO A 95 -7.03 -10.19 12.84
N PRO A 96 -6.36 -9.02 12.83
CA PRO A 96 -5.36 -8.74 11.80
C PRO A 96 -4.36 -9.90 11.78
N LYS A 97 -4.11 -10.42 10.58
CA LYS A 97 -3.13 -11.47 10.40
C LYS A 97 -1.82 -10.96 10.97
N ALA A 98 -1.22 -11.69 11.92
CA ALA A 98 0.10 -11.35 12.41
C ALA A 98 1.05 -11.16 11.22
N PRO A 99 1.97 -10.19 11.24
CA PRO A 99 2.93 -10.01 10.17
C PRO A 99 3.64 -11.36 9.95
N GLU A 100 3.35 -12.01 8.84
CA GLU A 100 4.11 -13.20 8.48
C GLU A 100 5.52 -12.74 8.15
N GLU A 101 6.52 -13.42 8.71
CA GLU A 101 7.89 -13.17 8.28
C GLU A 101 7.97 -13.32 6.76
N PRO A 102 8.54 -12.34 6.03
CA PRO A 102 8.60 -12.39 4.59
C PRO A 102 9.36 -13.65 4.16
N PHE A 103 8.66 -14.53 3.47
CA PHE A 103 9.19 -15.81 3.00
C PHE A 103 10.29 -15.57 1.96
N CYS A 104 11.48 -16.11 2.21
CA CYS A 104 12.60 -16.07 1.27
C CYS A 104 12.86 -17.46 0.68
N LEU A 105 12.47 -17.68 -0.57
CA LEU A 105 12.56 -18.99 -1.23
C LEU A 105 13.99 -19.57 -1.27
N SER A 106 15.01 -18.71 -1.41
CA SER A 106 16.41 -19.13 -1.45
C SER A 106 16.99 -19.44 -0.07
N ASN A 107 16.35 -18.98 1.02
CA ASN A 107 16.91 -18.86 2.36
C ASN A 107 18.24 -18.07 2.44
N VAL A 108 18.59 -17.30 1.41
CA VAL A 108 19.77 -16.44 1.38
C VAL A 108 19.35 -15.02 1.70
N TYR A 109 20.04 -14.43 2.69
CA TYR A 109 19.77 -13.06 3.12
C TYR A 109 21.04 -12.22 3.02
N HIS A 110 20.84 -10.94 2.69
CA HIS A 110 21.89 -9.93 2.70
C HIS A 110 21.47 -8.80 3.62
N THR A 111 22.33 -8.40 4.55
CA THR A 111 22.12 -7.18 5.32
C THR A 111 22.70 -6.01 4.53
N THR A 112 21.84 -5.08 4.12
CA THR A 112 22.24 -3.96 3.29
C THR A 112 23.26 -3.06 3.99
N GLN A 113 24.23 -2.58 3.22
CA GLN A 113 25.30 -1.70 3.65
C GLN A 113 25.17 -0.36 2.96
N GLU A 114 25.86 0.65 3.49
CA GLU A 114 25.93 1.95 2.83
C GLU A 114 26.57 1.80 1.44
N GLY A 115 25.91 2.36 0.42
CA GLY A 115 26.34 2.25 -0.98
C GLY A 115 25.86 0.98 -1.71
N ASP A 116 25.11 0.09 -1.05
CA ASP A 116 24.42 -0.98 -1.76
C ASP A 116 23.38 -0.42 -2.73
N THR A 117 23.34 -0.96 -3.94
CA THR A 117 22.36 -0.62 -4.97
C THR A 117 21.75 -1.89 -5.52
N CYS A 118 20.56 -1.80 -6.14
CA CYS A 118 19.99 -2.96 -6.82
C CYS A 118 20.93 -3.52 -7.90
N THR A 119 21.76 -2.66 -8.50
CA THR A 119 22.75 -3.04 -9.50
C THR A 119 23.93 -3.79 -8.90
N SER A 120 24.52 -3.29 -7.80
CA SER A 120 25.65 -3.98 -7.15
C SER A 120 25.22 -5.33 -6.60
N LEU A 121 24.08 -5.40 -5.91
CA LEU A 121 23.55 -6.64 -5.35
C LEU A 121 23.16 -7.64 -6.45
N SER A 122 22.54 -7.17 -7.54
CA SER A 122 22.22 -8.01 -8.70
C SER A 122 23.47 -8.67 -9.30
N LYS A 123 24.58 -7.92 -9.42
CA LYS A 123 25.86 -8.46 -9.90
C LYS A 123 26.46 -9.45 -8.91
N THR A 124 26.50 -9.09 -7.63
CA THR A 124 27.10 -9.91 -6.57
C THR A 124 26.43 -11.27 -6.45
N TYR A 125 25.10 -11.30 -6.48
CA TYR A 125 24.32 -12.53 -6.25
C TYR A 125 23.86 -13.22 -7.54
N ASN A 126 24.18 -12.67 -8.71
CA ASN A 126 23.72 -13.14 -10.01
C ASN A 126 22.18 -13.28 -10.05
N VAL A 127 21.47 -12.22 -9.64
CA VAL A 127 20.00 -12.19 -9.58
C VAL A 127 19.46 -11.05 -10.43
N SER A 128 18.24 -11.18 -10.94
CA SER A 128 17.55 -10.07 -11.61
C SER A 128 17.32 -8.90 -10.63
N SER A 129 17.62 -7.67 -11.06
CA SER A 129 17.32 -6.46 -10.25
C SER A 129 15.82 -6.33 -9.97
N TYR A 130 14.96 -6.82 -10.88
CA TYR A 130 13.51 -6.85 -10.68
C TYR A 130 13.11 -7.84 -9.58
N ALA A 131 13.64 -9.06 -9.64
CA ALA A 131 13.35 -10.07 -8.63
C ALA A 131 13.83 -9.60 -7.25
N LEU A 132 14.99 -8.94 -7.20
CA LEU A 132 15.53 -8.34 -5.98
C LEU A 132 14.59 -7.26 -5.42
N PHE A 133 14.06 -6.38 -6.29
CA PHE A 133 13.11 -5.37 -5.85
C PHE A 133 11.80 -5.97 -5.35
N GLU A 134 11.16 -6.85 -6.12
CA GLU A 134 9.88 -7.45 -5.74
C GLU A 134 9.97 -8.20 -4.40
N ALA A 135 11.08 -8.91 -4.16
CA ALA A 135 11.32 -9.61 -2.92
C ALA A 135 11.55 -8.68 -1.71
N ASN A 136 11.90 -7.40 -1.95
CA ASN A 136 12.34 -6.47 -0.91
C ASN A 136 11.65 -5.09 -0.98
N LYS A 137 10.51 -4.98 -1.67
CA LYS A 137 9.87 -3.70 -2.00
C LYS A 137 9.50 -2.84 -0.80
N GLU A 138 9.22 -3.45 0.35
CA GLU A 138 8.93 -2.72 1.60
C GLU A 138 10.17 -2.06 2.21
N ASN A 139 11.37 -2.50 1.82
CA ASN A 139 12.64 -1.99 2.31
C ASN A 139 13.39 -1.13 1.27
N ILE A 140 12.77 -0.82 0.13
CA ILE A 140 13.34 -0.01 -0.96
C ILE A 140 12.48 1.24 -1.14
N TYR A 141 13.08 2.43 -1.01
CA TYR A 141 12.34 3.71 -0.99
C TYR A 141 12.31 4.44 -2.33
N GLY A 142 12.64 3.77 -3.43
CA GLY A 142 12.69 4.40 -4.75
C GLY A 142 12.96 3.43 -5.90
N PRO A 143 13.11 3.96 -7.13
CA PRO A 143 13.55 3.17 -8.28
C PRO A 143 14.90 2.49 -8.02
N CYS A 144 15.10 1.28 -8.55
CA CYS A 144 16.39 0.59 -8.45
C CYS A 144 17.56 1.29 -9.17
N GLN A 145 17.30 2.28 -10.01
CA GLN A 145 18.29 3.17 -10.64
C GLN A 145 18.87 4.17 -9.64
N ASP A 146 18.08 4.53 -8.62
CA ASP A 146 18.51 5.49 -7.63
C ASP A 146 19.53 4.81 -6.70
N ALA A 147 20.70 5.44 -6.61
CA ALA A 147 21.79 4.97 -5.76
C ALA A 147 21.43 5.00 -4.27
N ASN A 148 20.43 5.80 -3.89
CA ASN A 148 19.97 5.94 -2.51
C ASN A 148 18.69 5.16 -2.21
N ALA A 149 18.21 4.33 -3.15
CA ALA A 149 16.97 3.58 -2.98
C ALA A 149 17.04 2.53 -1.86
N ILE A 150 18.25 2.08 -1.50
CA ILE A 150 18.49 1.04 -0.50
C ILE A 150 19.11 1.67 0.76
N PRO A 151 18.36 1.75 1.87
CA PRO A 151 18.92 2.11 3.17
C PRO A 151 19.81 1.01 3.70
N ALA A 152 20.85 1.37 4.47
CA ALA A 152 21.66 0.42 5.21
C ALA A 152 20.89 -0.23 6.39
N GLY A 153 21.30 -1.43 6.80
CA GLY A 153 20.76 -2.15 7.95
C GLY A 153 19.45 -2.89 7.71
N ARG A 154 19.01 -3.03 6.45
CA ARG A 154 17.81 -3.80 6.08
C ARG A 154 18.18 -5.25 5.75
N LYS A 155 17.34 -6.18 6.15
CA LYS A 155 17.50 -7.60 5.82
C LYS A 155 16.81 -7.89 4.49
N PHE A 156 17.59 -8.03 3.43
CA PHE A 156 17.08 -8.36 2.10
C PHE A 156 17.03 -9.88 1.90
N CYS A 157 15.94 -10.38 1.34
CA CYS A 157 15.88 -11.69 0.73
C CYS A 157 16.58 -11.65 -0.64
N ILE A 158 17.54 -12.54 -0.86
CA ILE A 158 18.22 -12.67 -2.15
C ILE A 158 17.47 -13.71 -2.99
N PRO A 159 16.90 -13.36 -4.16
CA PRO A 159 16.21 -14.35 -5.00
C PRO A 159 17.11 -15.48 -5.48
N LEU A 160 16.52 -16.50 -6.11
CA LEU A 160 17.30 -17.56 -6.75
C LEU A 160 18.17 -16.98 -7.88
N PRO A 161 19.44 -17.41 -8.00
CA PRO A 161 20.35 -16.91 -9.01
C PRO A 161 19.93 -17.38 -10.41
N CYS A 162 20.35 -16.61 -11.41
CA CYS A 162 20.07 -16.84 -12.82
C CYS A 162 21.15 -16.17 -13.67
N ASP A 163 21.31 -16.58 -14.92
CA ASP A 163 22.24 -15.90 -15.83
C ASP A 163 21.73 -14.49 -16.12
N ILE A 164 22.49 -13.46 -15.74
CA ILE A 164 22.05 -12.07 -15.88
C ILE A 164 22.55 -11.41 -17.17
N TYR A 165 21.65 -10.69 -17.83
CA TYR A 165 21.94 -9.77 -18.92
C TYR A 165 21.78 -8.32 -18.45
N GLU A 166 22.77 -7.46 -18.77
CA GLU A 166 22.75 -6.03 -18.49
C GLU A 166 22.20 -5.26 -19.68
N ILE A 167 21.08 -4.58 -19.45
CA ILE A 167 20.36 -3.84 -20.50
C ILE A 167 21.20 -2.63 -20.92
N GLN A 168 21.45 -2.53 -22.22
CA GLN A 168 22.12 -1.42 -22.87
C GLN A 168 21.11 -0.32 -23.24
N PRO A 169 21.55 0.95 -23.38
CA PRO A 169 20.67 2.06 -23.70
C PRO A 169 19.84 1.86 -24.99
N ASP A 170 20.41 1.21 -26.00
CA ASP A 170 19.77 0.97 -27.31
C ASP A 170 19.08 -0.40 -27.40
N ASP A 171 19.05 -1.16 -26.31
CA ASP A 171 18.40 -2.46 -26.31
C ASP A 171 16.89 -2.32 -26.45
N LEU A 172 16.36 -3.07 -27.40
CA LEU A 172 14.94 -3.33 -27.48
C LEU A 172 14.66 -4.71 -26.90
N CYS A 173 13.56 -4.78 -26.17
CA CYS A 173 13.04 -6.00 -25.58
C CYS A 173 12.95 -7.18 -26.55
N ILE A 174 12.47 -6.87 -27.76
CA ILE A 174 12.34 -7.84 -28.83
C ILE A 174 13.69 -8.30 -29.36
N THR A 175 14.70 -7.41 -29.43
CA THR A 175 16.03 -7.77 -29.92
C THR A 175 16.78 -8.65 -28.92
N ILE A 176 16.68 -8.38 -27.61
CA ILE A 176 17.20 -9.25 -26.56
C ILE A 176 16.54 -10.62 -26.63
N GLN A 177 15.20 -10.67 -26.71
CA GLN A 177 14.47 -11.94 -26.74
C GLN A 177 14.92 -12.83 -27.93
N TYR A 178 15.09 -12.24 -29.12
CA TYR A 178 15.57 -12.95 -30.29
C TYR A 178 17.04 -13.37 -30.16
N SER A 179 17.93 -12.50 -29.69
CA SER A 179 19.36 -12.79 -29.57
C SER A 179 19.63 -13.89 -28.54
N GLN A 180 18.88 -13.89 -27.44
CA GLN A 180 18.98 -14.87 -26.36
C GLN A 180 18.18 -16.14 -26.62
N LYS A 181 17.52 -16.25 -27.78
CA LYS A 181 16.69 -17.41 -28.19
C LYS A 181 15.62 -17.78 -27.15
N ILE A 182 15.12 -16.78 -26.42
CA ILE A 182 14.08 -16.94 -25.41
C ILE A 182 12.74 -17.15 -26.14
N ARG A 183 12.32 -18.42 -26.28
CA ARG A 183 11.11 -18.81 -27.02
C ARG A 183 9.86 -18.27 -26.30
N GLY A 184 9.10 -17.41 -26.99
CA GLY A 184 7.83 -16.81 -26.50
C GLY A 184 6.64 -17.76 -26.33
N ARG A 185 6.84 -19.02 -25.94
CA ARG A 185 5.77 -20.02 -25.69
C ARG A 185 5.78 -20.58 -24.25
N GLY A 186 6.22 -19.77 -23.29
CA GLY A 186 6.04 -19.96 -21.83
C GLY A 186 5.08 -18.92 -21.22
N THR A 187 4.00 -18.64 -21.93
CA THR A 187 3.08 -17.49 -21.82
C THR A 187 2.09 -17.53 -20.65
N LYS A 188 2.56 -17.73 -19.41
CA LYS A 188 1.75 -17.44 -18.20
C LYS A 188 2.46 -16.66 -17.09
N TYR A 189 3.80 -16.65 -17.02
CA TYR A 189 4.57 -15.82 -16.06
C TYR A 189 5.19 -14.57 -16.69
N TRP A 190 5.08 -14.43 -18.01
CA TRP A 190 5.44 -13.19 -18.74
C TRP A 190 4.38 -12.07 -18.62
N LYS A 191 3.33 -12.29 -17.81
CA LYS A 191 2.20 -11.35 -17.64
C LYS A 191 2.51 -10.11 -16.79
N HIS A 192 3.67 -10.03 -16.13
CA HIS A 192 4.14 -8.80 -15.49
C HIS A 192 5.18 -8.07 -16.35
N GLY A 193 4.93 -7.94 -17.66
CA GLY A 193 5.44 -6.78 -18.39
C GLY A 193 6.94 -6.54 -18.32
N LEU A 194 7.75 -7.59 -18.40
CA LEU A 194 9.21 -7.55 -18.19
C LEU A 194 9.96 -6.87 -19.34
N CYS A 195 9.27 -6.06 -20.13
CA CYS A 195 9.91 -5.10 -21.01
C CYS A 195 9.04 -3.87 -21.27
N ILE A 196 8.17 -3.54 -20.31
CA ILE A 196 7.27 -2.38 -20.37
C ILE A 196 7.96 -1.10 -19.88
N SER A 197 9.11 -1.21 -19.22
CA SER A 197 9.94 -0.03 -18.99
C SER A 197 11.40 -0.40 -18.81
N THR A 198 12.19 -0.22 -19.87
CA THR A 198 13.65 -0.21 -19.86
C THR A 198 14.24 0.83 -18.90
N ARG A 199 13.40 1.67 -18.29
CA ARG A 199 13.83 2.74 -17.39
C ARG A 199 13.94 2.32 -15.91
N TRP A 200 13.36 1.17 -15.52
CA TRP A 200 13.26 0.79 -14.09
C TRP A 200 14.04 -0.47 -13.69
N TRP A 201 14.55 -1.25 -14.64
CA TRP A 201 15.28 -2.50 -14.34
C TRP A 201 16.59 -2.59 -15.13
N ILE A 202 17.71 -2.77 -14.44
CA ILE A 202 19.07 -2.68 -15.04
C ILE A 202 19.57 -4.07 -15.49
N ARG A 203 19.17 -5.15 -14.80
CA ARG A 203 19.62 -6.54 -15.08
C ARG A 203 18.48 -7.55 -15.04
N ARG A 204 18.52 -8.56 -15.93
CA ARG A 204 17.48 -9.58 -16.09
C ARG A 204 18.05 -11.00 -16.19
N CYS A 205 17.30 -11.98 -15.69
CA CYS A 205 17.58 -13.39 -15.92
C CYS A 205 17.34 -13.79 -17.39
N LEU A 206 18.22 -14.63 -17.94
CA LEU A 206 18.12 -15.30 -19.24
C LEU A 206 17.38 -16.64 -19.15
#